data_AF-A0A101FGP2-F1
#
_entry.id   AF-A0A101FGP2-F1
#
_cell.length_a   1.000
_cell.length_b   1.000
_cell.length_c   1.000
_cell.angle_alpha   90.00
_cell.angle_beta   90.00
_cell.angle_gamma   90.00
#
_symmetry.space_group_name_H-M   'P 1'
#
loop_
_entity.id
_entity.type
_entity.pdbx_description
1 polymer ?
#
loop_
_entity_poly.entity_id
_entity_poly.type
_entity_poly.pdbx_seq_one_letter_code
_entity_poly.pdbx_strand_id
1 'polypeptide(L)'
;EGIRGIGKGRISAGGSVYARYLENAYVEASQDVIIGESVIQSTISAGGKVIVRGESGQLVGGFCCAGREIEAKSVGSQLEVATQLQVGIKPDLMAEIKAIIQKEAEVKAQLERITNTLQRLLNAQASRERKLSVKEKILLRNLREARQRLQGQIQEIETEREEFSRKVRSLAEGRVKVQNYIYPGVTIKIGELSYYVRDKMQHVVFLQEGDEIAILPYC
;
A
#
# COMPACT_ATOMS: atom_id res chain seq x y z
N GLU A 1 -27.35 6.68 -10.43
CA GLU A 1 -27.04 5.50 -11.28
C GLU A 1 -25.98 4.65 -10.59
N GLY A 2 -25.83 3.38 -10.95
CA GLY A 2 -24.84 2.46 -10.36
C GLY A 2 -23.79 2.03 -11.38
N ILE A 3 -22.61 1.66 -10.92
CA ILE A 3 -21.49 1.32 -11.81
C ILE A 3 -21.20 -0.17 -11.67
N ARG A 4 -21.46 -0.90 -12.74
CA ARG A 4 -21.03 -2.28 -12.91
C ARG A 4 -19.85 -2.31 -13.87
N GLY A 5 -18.64 -2.42 -13.32
CA GLY A 5 -17.45 -2.64 -14.11
C GLY A 5 -17.36 -4.12 -14.44
N ILE A 6 -17.53 -4.53 -15.70
CA ILE A 6 -17.20 -5.90 -16.12
C ILE A 6 -15.66 -6.00 -16.24
N GLY A 7 -14.94 -5.77 -15.14
CA GLY A 7 -13.48 -5.79 -15.05
C GLY A 7 -12.73 -4.62 -15.72
N LYS A 8 -13.41 -3.70 -16.41
CA LYS A 8 -12.79 -2.54 -17.11
C LYS A 8 -13.36 -1.17 -16.73
N GLY A 9 -14.30 -1.11 -15.78
CA GLY A 9 -14.87 0.17 -15.35
C GLY A 9 -13.83 0.97 -14.56
N ARG A 10 -13.25 2.01 -15.17
CA ARG A 10 -12.37 2.97 -14.50
C ARG A 10 -13.02 4.34 -14.49
N ILE A 11 -13.14 4.92 -13.31
CA ILE A 11 -13.69 6.25 -13.09
C ILE A 11 -12.62 7.06 -12.39
N SER A 12 -12.32 8.24 -12.93
CA SER A 12 -11.43 9.20 -12.32
C SER A 12 -12.14 10.56 -12.31
N ALA A 13 -12.21 11.18 -11.14
CA ALA A 13 -12.83 12.48 -10.95
C ALA A 13 -11.92 13.38 -10.10
N GLY A 14 -11.71 14.62 -10.56
CA GLY A 14 -11.04 15.65 -9.76
C GLY A 14 -11.85 16.18 -8.57
N GLY A 15 -13.10 15.72 -8.43
CA GLY A 15 -14.02 16.07 -7.34
C GLY A 15 -14.45 14.84 -6.55
N SER A 16 -15.68 14.87 -6.05
CA SER A 16 -16.29 13.74 -5.34
C SER A 16 -17.05 12.81 -6.30
N VAL A 17 -17.05 11.51 -6.02
CA VAL A 17 -17.79 10.50 -6.80
C VAL A 17 -18.98 10.00 -6.01
N TYR A 18 -20.15 9.99 -6.64
CA TYR A 18 -21.38 9.46 -6.07
C TYR A 18 -21.85 8.26 -6.91
N ALA A 19 -22.03 7.12 -6.26
CA ALA A 19 -22.47 5.89 -6.91
C ALA A 19 -23.53 5.18 -6.05
N ARG A 20 -24.48 4.48 -6.68
CA ARG A 20 -25.40 3.62 -5.92
C ARG A 20 -24.69 2.35 -5.43
N TYR A 21 -24.05 1.62 -6.34
CA TYR A 21 -23.26 0.44 -6.05
C TYR A 21 -22.00 0.43 -6.93
N LEU A 22 -20.97 -0.27 -6.45
CA LEU A 22 -19.73 -0.54 -7.18
C LEU A 22 -19.49 -2.04 -7.21
N GLU A 23 -19.31 -2.60 -8.40
CA GLU A 23 -18.96 -4.01 -8.59
C GLU A 23 -17.82 -4.11 -9.61
N ASN A 24 -16.72 -4.77 -9.23
CA ASN A 24 -15.55 -5.02 -10.10
C ASN A 24 -15.05 -3.76 -10.83
N ALA A 25 -15.00 -2.63 -10.11
CA ALA A 25 -14.66 -1.32 -10.66
C ALA A 25 -13.43 -0.69 -9.99
N TYR A 26 -12.79 0.23 -10.72
CA TYR A 26 -11.72 1.09 -10.24
C TYR A 26 -12.23 2.52 -10.16
N VAL A 27 -12.27 3.09 -8.96
CA VAL A 27 -12.77 4.44 -8.72
C VAL A 27 -11.70 5.27 -8.05
N GLU A 28 -11.41 6.42 -8.63
CA GLU A 28 -10.43 7.38 -8.14
C GLU A 28 -11.07 8.76 -8.04
N ALA A 29 -11.00 9.38 -6.86
CA ALA A 29 -11.57 10.68 -6.57
C ALA A 29 -10.57 11.52 -5.78
N SER A 30 -10.33 12.78 -6.19
CA SER A 30 -9.48 13.69 -5.42
C SER A 30 -10.11 14.14 -4.10
N GLN A 31 -11.43 14.02 -3.95
CA GLN A 31 -12.18 14.34 -2.73
C GLN A 31 -12.83 13.09 -2.14
N ASP A 32 -14.16 13.07 -2.00
CA ASP A 32 -14.89 12.01 -1.30
C ASP A 32 -15.50 11.01 -2.30
N VAL A 33 -15.65 9.76 -1.87
CA VAL A 33 -16.41 8.72 -2.59
C VAL A 33 -17.58 8.29 -1.73
N ILE A 34 -18.79 8.49 -2.22
CA ILE A 34 -20.04 8.19 -1.51
C ILE A 34 -20.79 7.10 -2.28
N ILE A 35 -20.99 5.95 -1.62
CA ILE A 35 -21.68 4.78 -2.17
C ILE A 35 -22.98 4.54 -1.40
N GLY A 36 -24.08 4.41 -2.15
CA GLY A 36 -25.45 4.32 -1.63
C GLY A 36 -25.93 2.93 -1.20
N GLU A 37 -25.25 1.84 -1.55
CA GLU A 37 -25.67 0.45 -1.27
C GLU A 37 -24.48 -0.43 -0.90
N SER A 38 -23.67 -0.84 -1.87
CA SER A 38 -22.60 -1.80 -1.64
C SER A 38 -21.42 -1.63 -2.58
N VAL A 39 -20.26 -2.05 -2.10
CA VAL A 39 -19.01 -2.19 -2.84
C VAL A 39 -18.63 -3.65 -2.85
N ILE A 40 -18.45 -4.21 -4.04
CA ILE A 40 -18.07 -5.62 -4.23
C ILE A 40 -16.83 -5.66 -5.11
N GLN A 41 -15.77 -6.30 -4.60
CA GLN A 41 -14.54 -6.62 -5.33
C GLN A 41 -13.98 -5.44 -6.15
N SER A 42 -13.96 -4.25 -5.54
CA SER A 42 -13.62 -3.00 -6.23
C SER A 42 -12.40 -2.35 -5.59
N THR A 43 -11.71 -1.53 -6.37
CA THR A 43 -10.60 -0.70 -5.90
C THR A 43 -11.05 0.74 -5.84
N ILE A 44 -11.07 1.34 -4.64
CA ILE A 44 -11.50 2.71 -4.40
C ILE A 44 -10.34 3.51 -3.83
N SER A 45 -10.12 4.69 -4.38
CA SER A 45 -9.11 5.64 -3.95
C SER A 45 -9.74 7.02 -3.80
N ALA A 46 -9.76 7.54 -2.57
CA ALA A 46 -10.34 8.84 -2.24
C ALA A 46 -9.31 9.73 -1.52
N GLY A 47 -9.13 10.98 -1.98
CA GLY A 47 -8.29 11.95 -1.28
C GLY A 47 -8.86 12.40 0.07
N GLY A 48 -10.17 12.33 0.25
CA GLY A 48 -10.90 12.68 1.46
C GLY A 48 -11.43 11.45 2.19
N LYS A 49 -12.73 11.19 2.08
CA LYS A 49 -13.44 10.12 2.79
C LYS A 49 -14.05 9.11 1.82
N VAL A 50 -14.16 7.86 2.25
CA VAL A 50 -15.01 6.86 1.60
C VAL A 50 -16.17 6.53 2.53
N ILE A 51 -17.39 6.72 2.03
CA ILE A 51 -18.61 6.54 2.80
C ILE A 51 -19.51 5.56 2.06
N VAL A 52 -19.73 4.39 2.64
CA VAL A 52 -20.65 3.37 2.14
C VAL A 52 -21.89 3.39 3.02
N ARG A 53 -22.84 4.26 2.67
CA ARG A 53 -24.09 4.48 3.40
C ARG A 53 -25.26 4.05 2.54
N GLY A 54 -25.90 2.95 2.94
CA GLY A 54 -27.03 2.37 2.23
C GLY A 54 -27.84 1.45 3.11
N GLU A 55 -28.88 0.82 2.55
CA GLU A 55 -29.66 -0.19 3.27
C GLU A 55 -28.77 -1.36 3.71
N SER A 56 -27.99 -1.91 2.77
CA SER A 56 -26.98 -2.94 3.05
C SER A 56 -25.66 -2.34 3.56
N GLY A 57 -25.17 -1.26 2.94
CA GLY A 57 -23.95 -0.53 3.35
C GLY A 57 -22.70 -1.41 3.44
N GLN A 58 -22.58 -2.40 2.56
CA GLN A 58 -21.56 -3.45 2.65
C GLN A 58 -20.34 -3.14 1.78
N LEU A 59 -19.15 -3.35 2.34
CA LEU A 59 -17.88 -3.31 1.63
C LEU A 59 -17.25 -4.70 1.68
N VAL A 60 -17.27 -5.41 0.54
CA VAL A 60 -16.85 -6.81 0.45
C VAL A 60 -15.79 -6.95 -0.64
N GLY A 61 -14.57 -7.27 -0.24
CA GLY A 61 -13.49 -7.57 -1.16
C GLY A 61 -12.88 -6.35 -1.85
N GLY A 62 -11.63 -6.51 -2.27
CA GLY A 62 -10.86 -5.47 -2.94
C GLY A 62 -10.09 -4.57 -1.99
N PHE A 63 -9.83 -3.34 -2.44
CA PHE A 63 -8.95 -2.39 -1.77
C PHE A 63 -9.63 -1.03 -1.69
N CYS A 64 -9.72 -0.46 -0.50
CA CYS A 64 -10.32 0.85 -0.27
C CYS A 64 -9.31 1.74 0.47
N CYS A 65 -8.97 2.87 -0.14
CA CYS A 65 -8.08 3.87 0.43
C CYS A 65 -8.79 5.20 0.58
N ALA A 66 -8.65 5.83 1.75
CA ALA A 66 -9.13 7.18 1.99
C ALA A 66 -8.07 8.03 2.72
N GLY A 67 -7.96 9.30 2.37
CA GLY A 67 -7.05 10.22 3.06
C GLY A 67 -7.38 10.44 4.54
N ARG A 68 -8.67 10.45 4.90
CA ARG A 68 -9.15 10.83 6.26
C ARG A 68 -9.97 9.74 6.95
N GLU A 69 -11.00 9.22 6.29
CA GLU A 69 -11.99 8.38 6.96
C GLU A 69 -12.60 7.36 6.00
N ILE A 70 -12.74 6.11 6.46
CA ILE A 70 -13.57 5.10 5.80
C ILE A 70 -14.74 4.79 6.74
N GLU A 71 -15.95 4.92 6.25
CA GLU A 71 -17.17 4.60 6.97
C GLU A 71 -18.00 3.61 6.17
N ALA A 72 -18.38 2.48 6.78
CA ALA A 72 -19.27 1.49 6.18
C ALA A 72 -20.18 0.88 7.24
N LYS A 73 -21.33 0.34 6.82
CA LYS A 73 -22.18 -0.41 7.76
C LYS A 73 -21.58 -1.77 8.06
N SER A 74 -21.19 -2.52 7.03
CA SER A 74 -20.52 -3.81 7.22
C SER A 74 -19.29 -3.92 6.34
N VAL A 75 -18.23 -4.51 6.87
CA VAL A 75 -16.96 -4.70 6.15
C VAL A 75 -16.59 -6.18 6.16
N GLY A 76 -16.22 -6.70 4.99
CA GLY A 76 -15.93 -8.10 4.79
C GLY A 76 -17.20 -8.94 4.66
N SER A 77 -17.02 -10.26 4.66
CA SER A 77 -18.13 -11.22 4.59
C SER A 77 -17.84 -12.45 5.42
N GLN A 78 -18.87 -13.27 5.68
CA GLN A 78 -18.72 -14.56 6.38
C GLN A 78 -17.82 -15.55 5.65
N LEU A 79 -17.61 -15.36 4.34
CA LEU A 79 -16.72 -16.17 3.52
C LEU A 79 -15.26 -15.71 3.57
N GLU A 80 -14.91 -14.80 4.51
CA GLU A 80 -13.56 -14.29 4.72
C GLU A 80 -12.91 -13.71 3.46
N VAL A 81 -13.73 -13.07 2.61
CA VAL A 81 -13.24 -12.42 1.40
C VAL A 81 -12.23 -11.33 1.78
N ALA A 82 -11.00 -11.50 1.29
CA ALA A 82 -9.89 -10.60 1.56
C ALA A 82 -10.25 -9.15 1.21
N THR A 83 -10.30 -8.31 2.24
CA THR A 83 -10.70 -6.90 2.13
C THR A 83 -9.65 -6.04 2.79
N GLN A 84 -9.10 -5.07 2.05
CA GLN A 84 -8.06 -4.18 2.57
C GLN A 84 -8.60 -2.76 2.68
N LEU A 85 -8.58 -2.22 3.90
CA LEU A 85 -8.93 -0.84 4.19
C LEU A 85 -7.66 -0.07 4.56
N GLN A 86 -7.45 1.08 3.93
CA GLN A 86 -6.31 1.94 4.24
C GLN A 86 -6.75 3.37 4.47
N VAL A 87 -6.33 3.97 5.60
CA VAL A 87 -6.65 5.35 5.97
C VAL A 87 -5.44 6.12 6.46
N GLY A 88 -5.55 7.45 6.43
CA GLY A 88 -4.56 8.38 6.98
C GLY A 88 -3.43 8.74 6.02
N ILE A 89 -3.42 8.20 4.81
CA ILE A 89 -2.43 8.57 3.80
C ILE A 89 -3.16 8.88 2.50
N LYS A 90 -2.90 10.07 1.95
CA LYS A 90 -3.48 10.46 0.67
C LYS A 90 -3.03 9.49 -0.43
N PRO A 91 -3.92 9.12 -1.37
CA PRO A 91 -3.56 8.28 -2.50
C PRO A 91 -2.34 8.76 -3.29
N ASP A 92 -2.19 10.08 -3.47
CA ASP A 92 -1.07 10.67 -4.20
C ASP A 92 0.28 10.39 -3.48
N LEU A 93 0.32 10.59 -2.16
CA LEU A 93 1.48 10.29 -1.33
C LEU A 93 1.79 8.78 -1.31
N MET A 94 0.76 7.93 -1.36
CA MET A 94 0.91 6.49 -1.51
C MET A 94 1.54 6.10 -2.84
N ALA A 95 1.13 6.75 -3.94
CA ALA A 95 1.71 6.53 -5.25
C ALA A 95 3.21 6.91 -5.28
N GLU A 96 3.56 8.03 -4.64
CA GLU A 96 4.96 8.45 -4.47
C GLU A 96 5.78 7.45 -3.65
N ILE A 97 5.28 7.00 -2.50
CA ILE A 97 5.94 5.96 -1.68
C ILE A 97 6.16 4.69 -2.50
N LYS A 98 5.16 4.26 -3.25
CA LYS A 98 5.25 3.07 -4.08
C LYS A 98 6.33 3.22 -5.16
N ALA A 99 6.46 4.40 -5.76
CA ALA A 99 7.51 4.69 -6.73
C ALA A 99 8.91 4.64 -6.09
N ILE A 100 9.07 5.19 -4.88
CA ILE A 100 10.34 5.13 -4.12
C ILE A 100 10.72 3.68 -3.81
N ILE A 101 9.78 2.88 -3.30
CA ILE A 101 10.01 1.45 -2.99
C ILE A 101 10.40 0.67 -4.26
N GLN A 102 9.73 0.96 -5.38
CA GLN A 102 10.04 0.30 -6.64
C GLN A 102 11.45 0.65 -7.15
N LYS A 103 11.82 1.93 -7.07
CA LYS A 103 13.18 2.39 -7.40
C LYS A 103 14.24 1.74 -6.51
N GLU A 104 13.99 1.63 -5.21
CA GLU A 104 14.87 0.95 -4.26
C GLU A 104 15.07 -0.52 -4.62
N ALA A 105 13.98 -1.23 -4.95
CA ALA A 105 14.02 -2.63 -5.36
C ALA A 105 14.85 -2.84 -6.64
N GLU A 106 14.73 -1.93 -7.61
CA GLU A 106 15.52 -1.97 -8.84
C GLU A 106 17.02 -1.80 -8.57
N VAL A 107 17.40 -0.83 -7.73
CA VAL A 107 18.80 -0.59 -7.36
C VAL A 107 19.37 -1.76 -6.56
N LYS A 108 18.59 -2.35 -5.64
CA LYS A 108 18.97 -3.55 -4.89
C LYS A 108 19.19 -4.75 -5.83
N ALA A 109 18.33 -4.96 -6.82
CA ALA A 109 18.51 -6.01 -7.82
C ALA A 109 19.77 -5.80 -8.68
N GLN A 110 20.11 -4.55 -9.02
CA GLN A 110 21.36 -4.23 -9.72
C GLN A 110 22.59 -4.53 -8.85
N LEU A 111 22.55 -4.16 -7.56
CA LEU A 111 23.61 -4.46 -6.60
C LEU A 111 23.84 -5.96 -6.46
N GLU A 112 22.75 -6.74 -6.39
CA GLU A 112 22.82 -8.20 -6.28
C GLU A 112 23.48 -8.82 -7.53
N ARG A 113 23.12 -8.37 -8.74
CA ARG A 113 23.77 -8.81 -9.99
C ARG A 113 25.27 -8.53 -10.00
N ILE A 114 25.70 -7.34 -9.57
CA ILE A 114 27.11 -6.98 -9.49
C ILE A 114 27.83 -7.81 -8.43
N THR A 115 27.19 -8.04 -7.28
CA THR A 115 27.76 -8.84 -6.18
C THR A 115 27.95 -10.30 -6.60
N ASN A 116 26.96 -10.89 -7.28
CA ASN A 116 27.04 -12.24 -7.82
C ASN A 116 28.14 -12.35 -8.90
N THR A 117 28.29 -11.34 -9.75
CA THR A 117 29.35 -11.29 -10.77
C THR A 117 30.73 -11.21 -10.12
N LEU A 118 30.89 -10.37 -9.08
CA LEU A 118 32.12 -10.27 -8.30
C LEU A 118 32.47 -11.59 -7.62
N GLN A 119 31.51 -12.25 -6.97
CA GLN A 119 31.73 -13.55 -6.33
C GLN A 119 32.15 -14.63 -7.34
N ARG A 120 31.50 -14.70 -8.51
CA ARG A 120 31.87 -15.64 -9.58
C ARG A 120 33.30 -15.41 -10.06
N LEU A 121 33.72 -14.15 -10.27
CA LEU A 121 35.07 -13.81 -10.68
C LEU A 121 36.11 -14.18 -9.60
N LEU A 122 35.81 -13.92 -8.32
CA LEU A 122 36.68 -14.29 -7.21
C LEU A 122 36.82 -15.82 -7.04
N ASN A 123 35.72 -16.55 -7.18
CA ASN A 123 35.73 -18.01 -7.11
C ASN A 123 36.47 -18.65 -8.30
N ALA A 124 36.32 -18.09 -9.51
CA ALA A 124 37.05 -18.51 -10.70
C ALA A 124 38.56 -18.23 -10.58
N GLN A 125 38.95 -17.17 -9.86
CA GLN A 125 40.34 -16.87 -9.54
C GLN A 125 40.93 -17.88 -8.55
N ALA A 126 40.19 -18.19 -7.47
CA ALA A 126 40.64 -19.12 -6.44
C ALA A 126 40.79 -20.57 -6.95
N SER A 127 39.89 -21.00 -7.83
CA SER A 127 39.88 -22.37 -8.38
C SER A 127 40.93 -22.64 -9.47
N ARG A 128 41.46 -21.60 -10.14
CA ARG A 128 42.41 -21.77 -11.26
C ARG A 128 43.87 -21.47 -10.89
N GLU A 129 44.16 -21.01 -9.67
CA GLU A 129 45.49 -20.52 -9.25
C GLU A 129 46.18 -19.59 -10.29
N ARG A 130 45.39 -18.90 -11.13
CA ARG A 130 45.91 -18.05 -12.21
C ARG A 130 45.99 -16.60 -11.75
N LYS A 131 47.08 -15.94 -12.14
CA LYS A 131 47.20 -14.47 -12.01
C LYS A 131 46.17 -13.80 -12.92
N LEU A 132 45.39 -12.88 -12.35
CA LEU A 132 44.45 -12.04 -13.09
C LEU A 132 45.16 -11.26 -14.20
N SER A 133 44.59 -11.27 -15.40
CA SER A 133 45.01 -10.39 -16.50
C SER A 133 44.77 -8.93 -16.15
N VAL A 134 45.46 -8.02 -16.86
CA VAL A 134 45.27 -6.57 -16.70
C VAL A 134 43.80 -6.17 -16.93
N LYS A 135 43.12 -6.80 -17.90
CA LYS A 135 41.70 -6.56 -18.20
C LYS A 135 40.80 -6.98 -17.05
N GLU A 136 41.06 -8.13 -16.43
CA GLU A 136 40.26 -8.62 -15.29
C GLU A 136 40.47 -7.76 -14.04
N LYS A 137 41.69 -7.28 -13.78
CA LYS A 137 41.97 -6.35 -12.68
C LYS A 137 41.20 -5.02 -12.83
N ILE A 138 41.16 -4.48 -14.05
CA ILE A 138 40.38 -3.26 -14.37
C ILE A 138 38.88 -3.53 -14.16
N LEU A 139 38.37 -4.66 -14.65
CA LEU A 139 36.97 -5.05 -14.46
C LEU A 139 36.61 -5.19 -12.97
N LEU A 140 37.47 -5.81 -12.17
CA LEU A 140 37.26 -6.02 -10.74
C LEU A 140 37.22 -4.69 -9.98
N ARG A 141 38.09 -3.75 -10.35
CA ARG A 141 38.08 -2.38 -9.83
C ARG A 141 36.77 -1.67 -10.19
N ASN A 142 36.38 -1.69 -11.46
CA ASN A 142 35.15 -1.05 -11.93
C ASN A 142 33.90 -1.62 -11.25
N LEU A 143 33.84 -2.94 -11.07
CA LEU A 143 32.72 -3.60 -10.36
C LEU A 143 32.68 -3.24 -8.88
N ARG A 144 33.84 -3.11 -8.21
CA ARG A 144 33.90 -2.66 -6.81
C ARG A 144 33.45 -1.21 -6.66
N GLU A 145 33.91 -0.32 -7.55
CA GLU A 145 33.48 1.09 -7.59
C GLU A 145 31.98 1.20 -7.88
N ALA A 146 31.45 0.42 -8.83
CA ALA A 146 30.01 0.36 -9.11
C ALA A 146 29.20 -0.17 -7.91
N ARG A 147 29.70 -1.21 -7.22
CA ARG A 147 29.07 -1.74 -6.00
C ARG A 147 28.98 -0.68 -4.92
N GLN A 148 30.08 0.04 -4.67
CA GLN A 148 30.14 1.09 -3.65
C GLN A 148 29.20 2.26 -3.99
N ARG A 149 29.14 2.66 -5.26
CA ARG A 149 28.19 3.68 -5.74
C ARG A 149 26.73 3.25 -5.51
N LEU A 150 26.38 2.02 -5.89
CA LEU A 150 25.02 1.49 -5.70
C LEU A 150 24.66 1.35 -4.22
N GLN A 151 25.60 0.97 -3.37
CA GLN A 151 25.39 0.94 -1.92
C GLN A 151 25.12 2.34 -1.35
N GLY A 152 25.86 3.36 -1.80
CA GLY A 152 25.59 4.75 -1.43
C GLY A 152 24.20 5.22 -1.88
N GLN A 153 23.82 4.91 -3.12
CA GLN A 153 22.49 5.24 -3.64
C GLN A 153 21.36 4.55 -2.86
N ILE A 154 21.56 3.30 -2.43
CA ILE A 154 20.56 2.61 -1.58
C ILE A 154 20.41 3.34 -0.24
N GLN A 155 21.51 3.73 0.39
CA GLN A 155 21.46 4.46 1.66
C GLN A 155 20.76 5.83 1.51
N GLU A 156 21.02 6.55 0.43
CA GLU A 156 20.34 7.82 0.13
C GLU A 156 18.83 7.60 -0.05
N ILE A 157 18.42 6.59 -0.83
CA ILE A 157 17.01 6.25 -1.05
C ILE A 157 16.33 5.79 0.25
N GLU A 158 17.02 4.99 1.07
CA GLU A 158 16.51 4.54 2.37
C GLU A 158 16.27 5.73 3.31
N THR A 159 17.21 6.69 3.35
CA THR A 159 17.08 7.92 4.14
C THR A 159 15.90 8.78 3.65
N GLU A 160 15.79 8.98 2.33
CA GLU A 160 14.68 9.72 1.73
C GLU A 160 13.33 9.05 2.03
N ARG A 161 13.27 7.71 1.97
CA ARG A 161 12.08 6.93 2.32
C ARG A 161 11.70 7.10 3.78
N GLU A 162 12.66 7.07 4.70
CA GLU A 162 12.42 7.28 6.13
C GLU A 162 11.97 8.71 6.46
N GLU A 163 12.52 9.72 5.80
CA GLU A 163 12.06 11.11 5.95
C GLU A 163 10.64 11.29 5.42
N PHE A 164 10.33 10.69 4.28
CA PHE A 164 8.99 10.74 3.69
C PHE A 164 7.97 10.00 4.58
N SER A 165 8.32 8.80 5.05
CA SER A 165 7.53 8.03 6.01
C SER A 165 7.23 8.85 7.27
N ARG A 166 8.24 9.54 7.84
CA ARG A 166 8.04 10.42 9.01
C ARG A 166 7.06 11.57 8.74
N LYS A 167 7.18 12.24 7.57
CA LYS A 167 6.24 13.30 7.17
C LYS A 167 4.82 12.78 7.01
N VAL A 168 4.66 11.56 6.51
CA VAL A 168 3.37 10.92 6.36
C VAL A 168 2.80 10.53 7.73
N ARG A 169 3.62 9.97 8.63
CA ARG A 169 3.20 9.62 10.00
C ARG A 169 2.70 10.81 10.80
N SER A 170 3.31 11.99 10.65
CA SER A 170 2.85 13.21 11.34
C SER A 170 1.56 13.80 10.77
N LEU A 171 1.15 13.38 9.57
CA LEU A 171 -0.08 13.81 8.91
C LEU A 171 -1.19 12.74 8.95
N ALA A 172 -0.87 11.52 9.41
CA ALA A 172 -1.73 10.37 9.33
C ALA A 172 -2.77 10.36 10.47
N GLU A 173 -3.78 11.20 10.32
CA GLU A 173 -5.01 11.12 11.12
C GLU A 173 -6.06 10.37 10.31
N GLY A 174 -6.11 9.06 10.48
CA GLY A 174 -7.03 8.16 9.79
C GLY A 174 -7.94 7.44 10.77
N ARG A 175 -9.21 7.28 10.43
CA ARG A 175 -10.14 6.42 11.19
C ARG A 175 -11.02 5.57 10.31
N VAL A 176 -11.30 4.35 10.77
CA VAL A 176 -12.24 3.43 10.12
C VAL A 176 -13.42 3.22 11.04
N LYS A 177 -14.62 3.54 10.57
CA LYS A 177 -15.87 3.37 11.33
C LYS A 177 -16.70 2.27 10.71
N VAL A 178 -17.09 1.30 11.54
CA VAL A 178 -17.96 0.21 11.14
C VAL A 178 -19.21 0.21 12.02
N GLN A 179 -20.36 0.49 11.40
CA GLN A 179 -21.61 0.66 12.14
C GLN A 179 -22.18 -0.67 12.66
N ASN A 180 -22.23 -1.71 11.83
CA ASN A 180 -22.85 -2.99 12.16
C ASN A 180 -21.80 -4.05 12.46
N TYR A 181 -21.12 -4.58 11.44
CA TYR A 181 -20.25 -5.75 11.59
C TYR A 181 -18.98 -5.63 10.75
N ILE A 182 -17.85 -5.98 11.33
CA ILE A 182 -16.62 -6.29 10.60
C ILE A 182 -16.34 -7.78 10.72
N TYR A 183 -16.14 -8.43 9.58
CA TYR A 183 -15.88 -9.87 9.50
C TYR A 183 -14.38 -10.18 9.47
N PRO A 184 -13.98 -11.43 9.82
CA PRO A 184 -12.61 -11.88 9.62
C PRO A 184 -12.19 -11.83 8.14
N GLY A 185 -10.88 -11.78 7.91
CA GLY A 185 -10.29 -11.60 6.57
C GLY A 185 -10.15 -10.13 6.14
N VAL A 186 -10.50 -9.18 7.02
CA VAL A 186 -10.30 -7.75 6.80
C VAL A 186 -8.97 -7.31 7.38
N THR A 187 -8.16 -6.64 6.57
CA THR A 187 -6.94 -5.97 7.00
C THR A 187 -7.17 -4.47 6.99
N ILE A 188 -6.98 -3.84 8.15
CA ILE A 188 -7.06 -2.39 8.32
C ILE A 188 -5.64 -1.84 8.42
N LYS A 189 -5.32 -0.83 7.63
CA LYS A 189 -4.05 -0.13 7.66
C LYS A 189 -4.28 1.34 7.95
N ILE A 190 -3.76 1.84 9.06
CA ILE A 190 -3.83 3.27 9.43
C ILE A 190 -2.39 3.77 9.45
N GLY A 191 -2.04 4.62 8.48
CA GLY A 191 -0.64 5.00 8.30
C GLY A 191 0.25 3.80 7.96
N GLU A 192 1.23 3.51 8.82
CA GLU A 192 2.12 2.34 8.75
C GLU A 192 1.62 1.15 9.58
N LEU A 193 0.70 1.38 10.52
CA LEU A 193 0.17 0.36 11.40
C LEU A 193 -0.83 -0.51 10.65
N SER A 194 -0.78 -1.81 10.91
CA SER A 194 -1.70 -2.78 10.32
C SER A 194 -2.37 -3.61 11.39
N TYR A 195 -3.68 -3.74 11.30
CA TYR A 195 -4.51 -4.55 12.17
C TYR A 195 -5.24 -5.59 11.33
N TYR A 196 -5.12 -6.86 11.71
CA TYR A 196 -5.81 -7.97 11.06
C TYR A 196 -6.99 -8.42 11.92
N VAL A 197 -8.20 -8.34 11.35
CA VAL A 197 -9.41 -8.76 12.02
C VAL A 197 -9.49 -10.29 11.98
N ARG A 198 -9.37 -10.91 13.17
CA ARG A 198 -9.45 -12.37 13.35
C ARG A 198 -10.84 -12.86 13.74
N ASP A 199 -11.58 -12.03 14.46
CA ASP A 199 -12.90 -12.35 14.99
C ASP A 199 -13.91 -11.32 14.52
N LYS A 200 -15.17 -11.74 14.39
CA LYS A 200 -16.26 -10.83 14.03
C LYS A 200 -16.47 -9.81 15.15
N MET A 201 -16.39 -8.52 14.83
CA MET A 201 -16.65 -7.42 15.76
C MET A 201 -17.85 -6.60 15.28
N GLN A 202 -18.45 -5.83 16.18
CA GLN A 202 -19.64 -5.04 15.89
C GLN A 202 -19.55 -3.67 16.54
N HIS A 203 -20.10 -2.64 15.90
CA HIS A 203 -20.11 -1.26 16.40
C HIS A 203 -18.70 -0.81 16.84
N VAL A 204 -17.75 -0.84 15.90
CA VAL A 204 -16.34 -0.56 16.19
C VAL A 204 -15.80 0.60 15.37
N VAL A 205 -14.91 1.36 16.00
CA VAL A 205 -14.12 2.41 15.37
C VAL A 205 -12.65 2.08 15.60
N PHE A 206 -11.89 2.01 14.52
CA PHE A 206 -10.45 1.86 14.56
C PHE A 206 -9.81 3.23 14.39
N LEU A 207 -9.00 3.62 15.36
CA LEU A 207 -8.27 4.89 15.38
C LEU A 207 -6.79 4.61 15.67
N GLN A 208 -5.90 5.42 15.12
CA GLN A 208 -4.50 5.39 15.52
C GLN A 208 -4.32 6.17 16.82
N GLU A 209 -3.87 5.50 17.88
CA GLU A 209 -3.45 6.13 19.13
C GLU A 209 -1.97 5.85 19.35
N GLY A 210 -1.13 6.87 19.09
CA GLY A 210 0.32 6.72 19.11
C GLY A 210 0.82 5.69 18.08
N ASP A 211 1.32 4.57 18.60
CA ASP A 211 1.97 3.51 17.84
C ASP A 211 1.13 2.24 17.73
N GLU A 212 -0.13 2.30 18.19
CA GLU A 212 -1.08 1.20 18.13
C GLU A 212 -2.41 1.62 17.48
N ILE A 213 -3.18 0.63 17.01
CA ILE A 213 -4.55 0.84 16.53
C ILE A 213 -5.49 0.52 17.68
N ALA A 214 -6.09 1.56 18.26
CA ALA A 214 -7.10 1.45 19.30
C ALA A 214 -8.46 1.08 18.68
N ILE A 215 -9.22 0.24 19.39
CA ILE A 215 -10.57 -0.17 19.01
C ILE A 215 -11.53 0.46 20.02
N LEU A 216 -12.36 1.37 19.53
CA LEU A 216 -13.36 2.08 20.32
C LEU A 216 -14.76 1.63 19.93
N PRO A 217 -15.74 1.71 20.84
CA PRO A 217 -17.15 1.52 20.47
C PRO A 217 -17.59 2.62 19.50
N TYR A 218 -18.49 2.28 18.58
CA TYR A 218 -19.17 3.23 17.71
C TYR A 218 -20.13 4.06 18.56
N CYS A 219 -19.82 5.35 18.73
CA CYS A 219 -20.66 6.35 19.39
C CYS A 219 -21.44 7.19 18.37
#